data_AF-A0AAD5X0Y1-F1
#
_entry.id   AF-A0AAD5X0Y1-F1
#
_cell.length_a   1.000
_cell.length_b   1.000
_cell.length_c   1.000
_cell.angle_alpha   90.00
_cell.angle_beta   90.00
_cell.angle_gamma   90.00
#
_symmetry.space_group_name_H-M   'P 1'
#
loop_
_entity.id
_entity.type
_entity.pdbx_description
1 polymer ?
#
loop_
_entity_poly.entity_id
_entity_poly.type
_entity_poly.pdbx_seq_one_letter_code
_entity_poly.pdbx_strand_id
1 'polypeptide(L)'
;MFRNAGGITEVRDVAHIKNLFTEGVDVVVNCTGNVTDDTSKGARTLKGVEDDKVYPTRGHTVIVRAPMVGYTITTARGPSSEFSYIIPRGDGTVVLGGTYEPNKSDLHPDEAVTNRIIERCVALCPDLVGENGGVHCAFEALGE
;
A
#
# COMPACT_ATOMS: atom_id res chain seq x y z
N MET A 1 2.31 2.09 22.22
CA MET A 1 2.80 0.77 22.74
C MET A 1 4.32 0.72 22.81
N PHE A 2 5.07 0.90 21.71
CA PHE A 2 6.54 0.82 21.70
C PHE A 2 7.25 1.78 22.68
N ARG A 3 6.96 3.09 22.61
CA ARG A 3 7.55 4.07 23.54
C ARG A 3 7.17 3.85 25.00
N ASN A 4 5.92 3.40 25.26
CA ASN A 4 5.46 3.09 26.62
C ASN A 4 6.17 1.87 27.21
N ALA A 5 6.72 0.99 26.37
CA ALA A 5 7.56 -0.12 26.78
C ALA A 5 9.04 0.25 26.93
N GLY A 6 9.39 1.55 26.85
CA GLY A 6 10.77 2.05 26.95
C GLY A 6 11.51 2.15 25.63
N GLY A 7 10.86 1.87 24.49
CA GLY A 7 11.47 1.99 23.17
C GLY A 7 11.75 3.44 22.77
N ILE A 8 12.88 3.66 22.09
CA ILE A 8 13.30 4.96 21.56
C ILE A 8 13.11 4.97 20.05
N THR A 9 12.60 6.08 19.50
CA THR A 9 12.49 6.27 18.05
C THR A 9 13.52 7.29 17.60
N GLU A 10 14.29 6.93 16.58
CA GLU A 10 15.21 7.82 15.89
C GLU A 10 14.91 7.78 14.39
N VAL A 11 14.88 8.95 13.74
CA VAL A 11 14.86 9.03 12.28
C VAL A 11 16.31 9.11 11.83
N ARG A 12 16.77 8.07 11.13
CA ARG A 12 18.15 7.98 10.65
C ARG A 12 18.18 7.42 9.25
N ASP A 13 19.08 7.98 8.44
CA ASP A 13 19.44 7.40 7.17
C ASP A 13 20.53 6.31 7.35
N VAL A 14 20.25 5.08 6.92
CA VAL A 14 21.15 3.94 7.14
C VAL A 14 21.82 3.53 5.83
N ALA A 15 23.11 3.82 5.71
CA ALA A 15 23.89 3.48 4.51
C ALA A 15 24.36 2.02 4.47
N HIS A 16 24.55 1.37 5.62
CA HIS A 16 25.01 -0.02 5.74
C HIS A 16 24.50 -0.63 7.04
N ILE A 17 24.03 -1.88 7.01
CA ILE A 17 23.50 -2.57 8.19
C ILE A 17 24.48 -2.66 9.37
N LYS A 18 25.80 -2.74 9.10
CA LYS A 18 26.84 -2.80 10.14
C LYS A 18 26.86 -1.54 11.03
N ASN A 19 26.42 -0.40 10.50
CA ASN A 19 26.39 0.86 11.25
C ASN A 19 25.34 0.86 12.38
N LEU A 20 24.47 -0.16 12.43
CA LEU A 20 23.45 -0.31 13.47
C LEU A 20 23.95 -1.11 14.67
N PHE A 21 25.08 -1.82 14.56
CA PHE A 21 25.71 -2.53 15.67
C PHE A 21 26.57 -1.55 16.48
N THR A 22 25.91 -0.64 17.19
CA THR A 22 26.53 0.29 18.14
C THR A 22 26.65 -0.33 19.53
N GLU A 23 27.29 0.36 20.46
CA GLU A 23 27.35 -0.08 21.86
C GLU A 23 25.94 -0.35 22.41
N GLY A 24 25.76 -1.52 23.05
CA GLY A 24 24.48 -1.97 23.58
C GLY A 24 23.51 -2.58 22.56
N VAL A 25 23.91 -2.76 21.29
CA VAL A 25 23.08 -3.43 20.27
C VAL A 25 23.66 -4.79 19.91
N ASP A 26 23.06 -5.85 20.45
CA ASP A 26 23.45 -7.24 20.16
C ASP A 26 22.79 -7.80 18.89
N VAL A 27 21.58 -7.33 18.59
CA VAL A 27 20.75 -7.85 17.49
C VAL A 27 20.14 -6.69 16.71
N VAL A 28 20.18 -6.81 15.39
CA VAL A 28 19.49 -5.92 14.44
C VAL A 28 18.42 -6.73 13.72
N VAL A 29 17.17 -6.24 13.76
CA VAL A 29 16.05 -6.79 12.99
C VAL A 29 15.85 -5.94 11.74
N ASN A 30 16.18 -6.49 10.57
CA ASN A 30 16.02 -5.78 9.31
C ASN A 30 14.55 -5.81 8.83
N CYS A 31 13.85 -4.68 8.96
CA CYS A 31 12.48 -4.49 8.46
C CYS A 31 12.40 -3.39 7.39
N THR A 32 13.44 -3.22 6.58
CA THR A 32 13.56 -2.10 5.62
C THR A 32 12.69 -2.25 4.37
N GLY A 33 12.03 -3.41 4.18
CA GLY A 33 11.05 -3.60 3.12
C GLY A 33 11.62 -3.50 1.71
N ASN A 34 10.80 -2.99 0.80
CA ASN A 34 11.06 -2.95 -0.63
C ASN A 34 11.65 -1.60 -1.08
N VAL A 35 12.04 -1.54 -2.34
CA VAL A 35 12.59 -0.36 -3.00
C VAL A 35 11.72 0.00 -4.21
N THR A 36 11.59 1.29 -4.51
CA THR A 36 10.96 1.77 -5.75
C THR A 36 11.97 1.75 -6.90
N ASP A 37 13.21 2.12 -6.61
CA ASP A 37 14.29 2.16 -7.57
C ASP A 37 15.63 1.94 -6.86
N ASP A 38 16.71 1.91 -7.64
CA ASP A 38 18.06 1.70 -7.13
C ASP A 38 18.59 2.87 -6.27
N THR A 39 17.86 3.99 -6.19
CA THR A 39 18.18 5.14 -5.33
C THR A 39 17.43 5.11 -3.99
N SER A 40 16.29 4.43 -3.94
CA SER A 40 15.51 4.22 -2.72
C SER A 40 16.16 3.18 -1.79
N LYS A 41 15.87 3.28 -0.49
CA LYS A 41 16.50 2.45 0.54
C LYS A 41 15.57 1.34 1.00
N GLY A 42 16.04 0.11 0.91
CA GLY A 42 15.32 -1.08 1.35
C GLY A 42 16.26 -2.28 1.37
N ALA A 43 15.72 -3.49 1.55
CA ALA A 43 16.55 -4.69 1.66
C ALA A 43 17.41 -4.96 0.41
N ARG A 44 16.93 -4.54 -0.78
CA ARG A 44 17.67 -4.66 -2.05
C ARG A 44 18.90 -3.76 -2.13
N THR A 45 18.85 -2.56 -1.56
CA THR A 45 19.90 -1.51 -1.72
C THR A 45 20.71 -1.25 -0.45
N LEU A 46 20.26 -1.76 0.70
CA LEU A 46 20.98 -1.62 1.97
C LEU A 46 22.29 -2.42 1.95
N LYS A 47 23.42 -1.72 2.04
CA LYS A 47 24.74 -2.36 2.02
C LYS A 47 24.90 -3.38 3.15
N GLY A 48 25.47 -4.53 2.80
CA GLY A 48 25.59 -5.68 3.69
C GLY A 48 24.31 -6.52 3.81
N VAL A 49 23.27 -6.17 3.05
CA VAL A 49 22.07 -7.01 2.84
C VAL A 49 21.95 -7.32 1.35
N GLU A 50 21.74 -6.29 0.52
CA GLU A 50 21.76 -6.38 -0.95
C GLU A 50 20.97 -7.58 -1.53
N ASP A 51 19.75 -7.79 -1.04
CA ASP A 51 18.89 -8.93 -1.45
C ASP A 51 18.29 -8.70 -2.85
N ASP A 52 18.84 -9.39 -3.85
CA ASP A 52 18.45 -9.28 -5.26
C ASP A 52 17.05 -9.85 -5.57
N LYS A 53 16.48 -10.64 -4.67
CA LYS A 53 15.13 -11.20 -4.79
C LYS A 53 14.03 -10.22 -4.40
N VAL A 54 14.39 -9.09 -3.79
CA VAL A 54 13.45 -8.04 -3.42
C VAL A 54 13.23 -7.12 -4.62
N TYR A 55 11.99 -7.02 -5.08
CA TYR A 55 11.59 -6.16 -6.20
C TYR A 55 10.20 -5.54 -5.97
N PRO A 56 9.93 -4.32 -6.45
CA PRO A 56 8.64 -3.68 -6.26
C PRO A 56 7.52 -4.44 -6.95
N THR A 57 6.37 -4.49 -6.31
CA THR A 57 5.10 -4.85 -6.96
C THR A 57 4.14 -3.71 -6.72
N ARG A 58 3.84 -2.94 -7.76
CA ARG A 58 2.93 -1.80 -7.67
C ARG A 58 1.50 -2.31 -7.54
N GLY A 59 0.78 -1.75 -6.57
CA GLY A 59 -0.65 -1.91 -6.39
C GLY A 59 -1.33 -0.54 -6.44
N HIS A 60 -2.37 -0.42 -7.24
CA HIS A 60 -3.21 0.77 -7.31
C HIS A 60 -4.50 0.55 -6.52
N THR A 61 -4.90 1.55 -5.73
CA THR A 61 -6.15 1.56 -4.96
C THR A 61 -6.83 2.91 -5.03
N VAL A 62 -8.15 2.93 -4.83
CA VAL A 62 -8.98 4.11 -4.70
C VAL A 62 -9.58 4.13 -3.29
N ILE A 63 -9.58 5.27 -2.62
CA ILE A 63 -10.28 5.45 -1.34
C ILE A 63 -11.57 6.22 -1.61
N VAL A 64 -12.69 5.70 -1.10
CA VAL A 64 -14.02 6.34 -1.20
C VAL A 64 -14.65 6.46 0.19
N ARG A 65 -15.65 7.33 0.35
CA ARG A 65 -16.42 7.45 1.61
C ARG A 65 -17.72 6.67 1.47
N ALA A 66 -17.77 5.47 2.02
CA ALA A 66 -18.95 4.61 1.94
C ALA A 66 -19.21 3.94 3.30
N PRO A 67 -19.71 4.70 4.31
CA PRO A 67 -19.88 4.20 5.68
C PRO A 67 -20.93 3.10 5.82
N MET A 68 -21.79 2.92 4.81
CA MET A 68 -22.76 1.82 4.73
C MET A 68 -22.11 0.47 4.43
N VAL A 69 -20.92 0.45 3.81
CA VAL A 69 -20.21 -0.79 3.48
C VAL A 69 -19.53 -1.31 4.75
N GLY A 70 -20.09 -2.37 5.32
CA GLY A 70 -19.62 -2.96 6.58
C GLY A 70 -18.88 -4.29 6.45
N TYR A 71 -18.65 -4.76 5.22
CA TYR A 71 -18.08 -6.09 4.96
C TYR A 71 -17.02 -6.05 3.87
N THR A 72 -16.06 -6.98 3.98
CA THR A 72 -15.00 -7.14 2.99
C THR A 72 -15.46 -8.03 1.84
N ILE A 73 -15.19 -7.60 0.61
CA ILE A 73 -15.32 -8.44 -0.60
C ILE A 73 -13.92 -8.64 -1.19
N THR A 74 -13.62 -9.84 -1.67
CA THR A 74 -12.40 -10.13 -2.43
C THR A 74 -12.69 -11.11 -3.55
N THR A 75 -12.22 -10.82 -4.76
CA THR A 75 -12.35 -11.69 -5.93
C THR A 75 -11.10 -11.62 -6.80
N ALA A 76 -10.65 -12.78 -7.25
CA ALA A 76 -9.57 -12.92 -8.22
C ALA A 76 -10.11 -13.18 -9.65
N ARG A 77 -11.39 -12.86 -9.90
CA ARG A 77 -11.98 -12.96 -11.24
C ARG A 77 -11.54 -11.74 -12.06
N GLY A 78 -10.65 -11.94 -13.02
CA GLY A 78 -10.13 -10.88 -13.89
C GLY A 78 -8.88 -11.32 -14.67
N PRO A 79 -8.29 -10.42 -15.48
CA PRO A 79 -6.94 -10.60 -16.03
C PRO A 79 -5.93 -10.88 -14.92
N SER A 80 -4.82 -11.57 -15.23
CA SER A 80 -3.83 -12.00 -14.22
C SER A 80 -3.20 -10.87 -13.38
N SER A 81 -3.31 -9.62 -13.82
CA SER A 81 -2.77 -8.43 -13.14
C SER A 81 -3.82 -7.58 -12.41
N GLU A 82 -5.10 -7.96 -12.45
CA GLU A 82 -6.18 -7.22 -11.82
C GLU A 82 -7.03 -8.15 -10.94
N PHE A 83 -7.25 -7.73 -9.71
CA PHE A 83 -8.13 -8.39 -8.75
C PHE A 83 -9.02 -7.33 -8.12
N SER A 84 -10.11 -7.72 -7.47
CA SER A 84 -10.98 -6.75 -6.81
C SER A 84 -11.08 -7.01 -5.32
N TYR A 85 -10.89 -5.97 -4.53
CA TYR A 85 -11.16 -5.97 -3.10
C TYR A 85 -11.85 -4.67 -2.68
N ILE A 86 -12.78 -4.81 -1.74
CA ILE A 86 -13.53 -3.73 -1.14
C ILE A 86 -13.37 -3.92 0.36
N ILE A 87 -12.60 -3.05 1.00
CA ILE A 87 -12.20 -3.21 2.40
C ILE A 87 -12.62 -1.97 3.19
N PRO A 88 -13.65 -2.07 4.04
CA PRO A 88 -14.07 -0.96 4.88
C PRO A 88 -13.03 -0.67 5.98
N ARG A 89 -12.86 0.60 6.29
CA ARG A 89 -12.03 1.12 7.37
C ARG A 89 -12.89 1.63 8.51
N GLY A 90 -12.31 1.69 9.72
CA GLY A 90 -13.01 2.14 10.93
C GLY A 90 -13.42 3.62 10.96
N ASP A 91 -13.11 4.40 9.93
CA ASP A 91 -13.40 5.84 9.80
C ASP A 91 -14.52 6.15 8.78
N GLY A 92 -15.20 5.11 8.28
CA GLY A 92 -16.25 5.23 7.27
C GLY A 92 -15.74 5.40 5.84
N THR A 93 -14.42 5.25 5.61
CA THR A 93 -13.84 5.12 4.27
C THR A 93 -13.74 3.65 3.86
N VAL A 94 -13.64 3.40 2.56
CA VAL A 94 -13.50 2.07 1.98
C VAL A 94 -12.36 2.10 0.97
N VAL A 95 -11.46 1.12 1.06
CA VAL A 95 -10.41 0.91 0.06
C VAL A 95 -10.96 0.01 -1.04
N LEU A 96 -10.93 0.52 -2.26
CA LEU A 96 -11.21 -0.21 -3.49
C LEU A 96 -9.87 -0.54 -4.13
N GLY A 97 -9.64 -1.80 -4.43
CA GLY A 97 -8.48 -2.19 -5.23
C GLY A 97 -8.81 -3.40 -6.08
N GLY A 98 -7.85 -3.95 -6.82
CA GLY A 98 -6.55 -3.37 -7.07
C GLY A 98 -5.81 -4.01 -8.24
N THR A 99 -4.58 -3.54 -8.45
CA THR A 99 -3.65 -4.10 -9.44
C THR A 99 -2.53 -4.89 -8.77
N TYR A 100 -1.93 -5.80 -9.53
CA TYR A 100 -0.72 -6.53 -9.18
C TYR A 100 0.27 -6.36 -10.33
N GLU A 101 1.25 -5.46 -10.17
CA GLU A 101 2.19 -5.10 -11.23
C GLU A 101 3.65 -5.32 -10.76
N PRO A 102 4.20 -6.55 -10.90
CA PRO A 102 5.59 -6.85 -10.55
C PRO A 102 6.59 -6.01 -11.35
N ASN A 103 7.71 -5.65 -10.73
CA ASN A 103 8.80 -4.86 -11.30
C ASN A 103 8.39 -3.45 -11.76
N LYS A 104 7.21 -2.98 -11.38
CA LYS A 104 6.76 -1.61 -11.65
C LYS A 104 6.89 -0.78 -10.38
N SER A 105 7.44 0.42 -10.51
CA SER A 105 7.71 1.33 -9.40
C SER A 105 7.23 2.75 -9.58
N ASP A 106 6.55 3.03 -10.70
CA ASP A 106 5.89 4.30 -10.93
C ASP A 106 4.91 4.62 -9.79
N LEU A 107 5.11 5.77 -9.15
CA LEU A 107 4.30 6.21 -8.01
C LEU A 107 3.10 7.04 -8.43
N HIS A 108 3.01 7.44 -9.71
CA HIS A 108 1.93 8.29 -10.17
C HIS A 108 0.62 7.50 -10.31
N PRO A 109 -0.51 8.03 -9.83
CA PRO A 109 -1.82 7.47 -10.12
C PRO A 109 -2.09 7.44 -11.63
N ASP A 110 -2.73 6.37 -12.10
CA ASP A 110 -3.17 6.19 -13.48
C ASP A 110 -4.70 6.27 -13.53
N GLU A 111 -5.23 7.32 -14.17
CA GLU A 111 -6.67 7.58 -14.23
C GLU A 111 -7.45 6.44 -14.91
N ALA A 112 -6.88 5.80 -15.92
CA ALA A 112 -7.52 4.67 -16.58
C ALA A 112 -7.59 3.46 -15.64
N VAL A 113 -6.56 3.23 -14.82
CA VAL A 113 -6.57 2.19 -13.78
C VAL A 113 -7.59 2.52 -12.68
N THR A 114 -7.64 3.77 -12.22
CA THR A 114 -8.63 4.27 -11.25
C THR A 114 -10.05 3.94 -11.69
N ASN A 115 -10.41 4.33 -12.93
CA ASN A 115 -11.75 4.12 -13.46
C ASN A 115 -12.10 2.63 -13.54
N ARG A 116 -11.19 1.78 -14.01
CA ARG A 116 -11.42 0.33 -14.04
C ARG A 116 -11.57 -0.30 -12.65
N ILE A 117 -10.85 0.18 -11.64
CA ILE A 117 -11.02 -0.28 -10.25
C ILE A 117 -12.42 0.05 -9.75
N ILE A 118 -12.87 1.30 -9.97
CA ILE A 118 -14.20 1.75 -9.56
C ILE A 118 -15.29 0.92 -10.24
N GLU A 119 -15.22 0.77 -11.56
CA GLU A 119 -16.18 -0.02 -12.34
C GLU A 119 -16.32 -1.46 -11.82
N ARG A 120 -15.20 -2.15 -11.59
CA ARG A 120 -15.21 -3.52 -11.05
C ARG A 120 -15.77 -3.58 -9.64
N CYS A 121 -15.42 -2.63 -8.78
CA CYS A 121 -15.89 -2.63 -7.39
C CYS A 121 -17.39 -2.31 -7.30
N VAL A 122 -17.89 -1.35 -8.09
CA VAL A 122 -19.33 -1.02 -8.16
C VAL A 122 -20.13 -2.21 -8.67
N ALA A 123 -19.62 -2.95 -9.65
CA ALA A 123 -20.27 -4.17 -10.15
C ALA A 123 -20.38 -5.27 -9.07
N LEU A 124 -19.48 -5.28 -8.08
CA LEU A 124 -19.45 -6.26 -6.98
C LEU A 124 -20.24 -5.80 -5.76
N CYS A 125 -20.30 -4.49 -5.51
CA CYS A 125 -20.96 -3.89 -4.36
C CYS A 125 -21.74 -2.65 -4.81
N PRO A 126 -23.02 -2.82 -5.21
CA PRO A 126 -23.88 -1.71 -5.62
C PRO A 126 -24.07 -0.65 -4.53
N ASP A 127 -23.90 -1.00 -3.25
CA ASP A 127 -23.98 -0.08 -2.10
C ASP A 127 -22.91 1.04 -2.15
N LEU A 128 -21.91 0.91 -3.03
CA LEU A 128 -20.94 1.97 -3.31
C LEU A 128 -21.53 3.16 -4.08
N VAL A 129 -22.71 2.99 -4.69
CA VAL A 129 -23.39 3.99 -5.51
C VAL A 129 -24.53 4.62 -4.71
N GLY A 130 -24.54 5.95 -4.62
CA GLY A 130 -25.62 6.69 -3.99
C GLY A 130 -26.86 6.78 -4.88
N GLU A 131 -27.97 7.27 -4.32
CA GLU A 131 -29.28 7.37 -5.00
C GLU A 131 -29.24 8.16 -6.33
N ASN A 132 -28.24 9.03 -6.51
CA ASN A 132 -28.05 9.82 -7.74
C ASN A 132 -27.18 9.12 -8.81
N GLY A 133 -26.82 7.84 -8.64
CA GLY A 133 -26.00 7.09 -9.59
C GLY A 133 -24.50 7.42 -9.56
N GLY A 134 -24.08 8.39 -8.74
CA GLY A 134 -22.67 8.65 -8.45
C GLY A 134 -22.15 7.70 -7.39
N VAL A 135 -20.94 7.18 -7.56
CA VAL A 135 -20.19 6.54 -6.47
C VAL A 135 -20.04 7.56 -5.34
N HIS A 136 -20.14 7.12 -4.08
CA HIS A 136 -19.90 7.99 -2.92
C HIS A 136 -18.41 8.42 -2.84
N CYS A 137 -17.95 9.17 -3.83
CA CYS A 137 -16.59 9.64 -3.99
C CYS A 137 -16.48 11.07 -3.46
N ALA A 138 -15.93 11.22 -2.26
CA ALA A 138 -15.00 12.32 -2.06
C ALA A 138 -13.62 11.76 -2.44
N PHE A 139 -13.09 12.16 -3.58
CA PHE A 139 -11.70 11.89 -3.93
C PHE A 139 -10.83 12.72 -2.99
N GLU A 140 -10.32 12.12 -1.94
CA GLU A 140 -9.11 12.65 -1.32
C GLU A 140 -7.94 12.02 -2.07
N ALA A 141 -7.42 12.76 -3.06
CA ALA A 141 -6.02 12.59 -3.39
C ALA A 141 -5.28 12.77 -2.06
N LEU A 142 -4.59 11.72 -1.60
CA LEU A 142 -3.68 11.84 -0.46
C LEU A 142 -2.57 12.79 -0.92
N GLY A 143 -2.80 14.08 -0.70
CA GLY A 143 -1.85 15.15 -0.96
C GLY A 143 -0.65 15.01 -0.03
N GLU A 144 0.47 15.50 -0.54
CA GLU A 144 1.84 15.51 0.03
C GLU A 144 1.93 15.80 1.53
#